data_AF-A0A397I4R2-F1
#
_entry.id   AF-A0A397I4R2-F1
#
_cell.length_a   1.000
_cell.length_b   1.000
_cell.length_c   1.000
_cell.angle_alpha   90.00
_cell.angle_beta   90.00
_cell.angle_gamma   90.00
#
_symmetry.space_group_name_H-M   'P 1'
#
loop_
_entity.id
_entity.type
_entity.pdbx_description
1 polymer ?
#
loop_
_entity_poly.entity_id
_entity_poly.type
_entity_poly.pdbx_seq_one_letter_code
_entity_poly.pdbx_strand_id
1 'polypeptide(L)'
;MPEEHYRGYTSICSYIRSRNEDCSFREFVELYQEVIIESPPNTDEWFGLEVAWKTRFLGNVEKGSSWSVIGRSRVFCDRQAQVMVVALLVISETSKKSLMSYWQNIINEKRRVSVINNHISG
;
A
#
# COMPACT_ATOMS: atom_id res chain seq x y z
N MET A 1 -10.79 12.25 8.39
CA MET A 1 -9.39 11.94 8.03
C MET A 1 -9.06 12.80 6.82
N PRO A 2 -8.07 13.71 6.88
CA PRO A 2 -7.72 14.53 5.72
C PRO A 2 -7.32 13.61 4.58
N GLU A 3 -7.79 13.89 3.36
CA GLU A 3 -7.36 13.18 2.17
C GLU A 3 -5.87 13.44 1.99
N GLU A 4 -5.05 12.49 2.45
CA GLU A 4 -3.60 12.54 2.28
C GLU A 4 -3.27 12.39 0.78
N HIS A 5 -3.24 13.51 0.06
CA HIS A 5 -2.87 13.62 -1.37
C HIS A 5 -1.35 13.53 -1.57
N TYR A 6 -0.71 12.48 -1.06
CA TYR A 6 0.71 12.22 -1.36
C TYR A 6 0.85 11.18 -2.47
N ARG A 7 2.04 11.12 -3.08
CA ARG A 7 2.36 10.28 -4.24
C ARG A 7 1.99 8.80 -4.02
N GLY A 8 2.15 8.30 -2.80
CA GLY A 8 1.75 6.95 -2.41
C GLY A 8 0.25 6.69 -2.50
N TYR A 9 -0.60 7.63 -2.06
CA TYR A 9 -2.06 7.48 -2.16
C TYR A 9 -2.51 7.37 -3.63
N THR A 10 -2.04 8.27 -4.49
CA THR A 10 -2.37 8.27 -5.92
C THR A 10 -1.95 6.96 -6.61
N SER A 11 -0.78 6.42 -6.21
CA SER A 11 -0.25 5.16 -6.73
C SER A 11 -1.12 3.96 -6.32
N ILE A 12 -1.55 3.91 -5.05
CA ILE A 12 -2.47 2.88 -4.55
C ILE A 12 -3.79 2.93 -5.32
N CYS A 13 -4.40 4.11 -5.45
CA CYS A 13 -5.67 4.26 -6.15
C CYS A 13 -5.57 3.83 -7.62
N SER A 14 -4.48 4.20 -8.30
CA SER A 14 -4.26 3.86 -9.70
C SER A 14 -4.07 2.36 -9.88
N TYR A 15 -3.25 1.73 -9.02
CA TYR A 15 -3.00 0.29 -9.05
C TYR A 15 -4.28 -0.53 -8.82
N ILE A 16 -5.02 -0.21 -7.76
CA ILE A 16 -6.29 -0.91 -7.43
C ILE A 16 -7.29 -0.75 -8.58
N ARG A 17 -7.40 0.46 -9.16
CA ARG A 17 -8.29 0.69 -10.31
C ARG A 17 -7.89 -0.11 -11.55
N SER A 18 -6.60 -0.34 -11.76
CA SER A 18 -6.08 -1.07 -12.91
C SER A 18 -6.21 -2.59 -12.78
N ARG A 19 -6.00 -3.13 -11.58
CA ARG A 19 -6.00 -4.59 -11.31
C ARG A 19 -7.36 -5.10 -10.84
N ASN A 20 -8.17 -4.25 -10.24
CA ASN A 20 -9.48 -4.57 -9.68
C ASN A 20 -9.41 -5.80 -8.74
N GLU A 21 -9.90 -6.97 -9.19
CA GLU A 21 -10.00 -8.19 -8.38
C GLU A 21 -8.67 -8.93 -8.24
N ASP A 22 -7.75 -8.73 -9.19
CA ASP A 22 -6.43 -9.37 -9.23
C ASP A 22 -5.36 -8.57 -8.47
N CYS A 23 -5.76 -7.66 -7.58
CA CYS A 23 -4.82 -6.81 -6.87
C CYS A 23 -4.03 -7.61 -5.81
N SER A 24 -2.72 -7.75 -6.03
CA SER A 24 -1.78 -8.29 -5.02
C SER A 24 -1.06 -7.17 -4.30
N PHE A 25 -0.95 -7.27 -2.96
CA PHE A 25 -0.21 -6.31 -2.15
C PHE A 25 1.30 -6.47 -2.37
N ARG A 26 1.76 -7.71 -2.50
CA ARG A 26 3.16 -8.00 -2.84
C ARG A 26 3.56 -7.37 -4.17
N GLU A 27 2.75 -7.56 -5.22
CA GLU A 27 3.03 -6.95 -6.52
C GLU A 27 3.02 -5.42 -6.42
N PHE A 28 2.07 -4.83 -5.67
CA PHE A 28 2.05 -3.39 -5.43
C PHE A 28 3.36 -2.90 -4.79
N VAL A 29 3.83 -3.55 -3.73
CA VAL A 29 5.05 -3.08 -3.04
C VAL A 29 6.27 -3.21 -3.95
N GLU A 30 6.37 -4.28 -4.75
CA GLU A 30 7.46 -4.47 -5.71
C GLU A 30 7.43 -3.42 -6.84
N LEU A 31 6.25 -3.08 -7.39
CA LEU A 31 6.11 -2.09 -8.46
C LEU A 31 6.32 -0.64 -8.01
N TYR A 32 5.88 -0.30 -6.80
CA TYR A 32 5.89 1.07 -6.29
C TYR A 32 6.96 1.30 -5.22
N GLN A 33 8.04 0.54 -5.27
CA GLN A 33 9.15 0.59 -4.32
C GLN A 33 9.70 2.02 -4.11
N GLU A 34 9.98 2.75 -5.19
CA GLU A 34 10.50 4.12 -5.13
C GLU A 34 9.53 5.07 -4.41
N VAL A 35 8.24 4.95 -4.74
CA VAL A 35 7.18 5.75 -4.10
C VAL A 35 7.09 5.45 -2.61
N ILE A 36 7.27 4.18 -2.23
CA ILE A 36 7.28 3.74 -0.82
C ILE A 36 8.48 4.33 -0.07
N ILE A 37 9.66 4.36 -0.71
CA ILE A 37 10.88 4.94 -0.14
C ILE A 37 10.66 6.44 0.14
N GLU A 38 10.16 7.19 -0.84
CA GLU A 38 9.98 8.64 -0.73
C GLU A 38 8.79 9.06 0.15
N SER A 39 7.79 8.19 0.32
CA SER A 39 6.57 8.54 1.04
C SER A 39 6.66 8.26 2.55
N PRO A 40 6.02 9.07 3.41
CA PRO A 40 5.88 8.74 4.84
C PRO A 40 5.11 7.41 5.02
N PRO A 41 5.25 6.68 6.13
CA PRO A 41 5.99 7.05 7.34
C PRO A 41 7.51 6.84 7.20
N ASN A 42 8.26 7.67 7.94
CA ASN A 42 9.68 7.46 8.19
C ASN A 42 9.79 6.76 9.54
N THR A 43 9.87 5.43 9.50
CA THR A 43 10.05 4.58 10.67
C THR A 43 11.26 3.68 10.44
N ASP A 44 12.01 3.41 11.49
CA ASP A 44 13.11 2.44 11.50
C ASP A 44 12.60 1.00 11.78
N GLU A 45 11.30 0.84 12.04
CA GLU A 45 10.69 -0.46 12.30
C GLU A 45 9.99 -1.00 11.04
N TRP A 46 10.48 -2.15 10.54
CA TRP A 46 9.92 -2.80 9.35
C TRP A 46 8.45 -3.16 9.52
N PHE A 47 8.04 -3.57 10.74
CA PHE A 47 6.66 -3.91 11.05
C PHE A 47 5.75 -2.68 10.99
N GLY A 48 6.20 -1.54 11.51
CA GLY A 48 5.44 -0.29 11.44
C GLY A 48 5.22 0.17 9.99
N LEU A 49 6.22 -0.02 9.14
CA LEU A 49 6.12 0.30 7.71
C LEU A 49 5.13 -0.65 7.00
N GLU A 50 5.23 -1.96 7.25
CA GLU A 50 4.30 -2.95 6.70
C GLU A 50 2.84 -2.66 7.10
N VAL A 51 2.59 -2.44 8.39
CA VAL A 51 1.25 -2.14 8.92
C VAL A 51 0.68 -0.87 8.30
N ALA A 52 1.48 0.18 8.15
CA ALA A 52 1.03 1.43 7.55
C ALA A 52 0.60 1.22 6.08
N TRP A 53 1.43 0.57 5.26
CA TRP A 53 1.12 0.34 3.85
C TRP A 53 -0.02 -0.66 3.65
N LYS A 54 -0.10 -1.69 4.49
CA LYS A 54 -1.23 -2.63 4.51
C LYS A 54 -2.55 -1.92 4.83
N THR A 55 -2.56 -1.08 5.86
CA THR A 55 -3.75 -0.31 6.26
C THR A 55 -4.20 0.63 5.15
N ARG A 56 -3.25 1.31 4.50
CA ARG A 56 -3.54 2.20 3.37
C ARG A 56 -4.06 1.46 2.14
N PHE A 57 -3.46 0.31 1.82
CA PHE A 57 -3.88 -0.51 0.69
C PHE A 57 -5.31 -1.02 0.91
N LEU A 58 -5.58 -1.68 2.04
CA LEU A 58 -6.91 -2.22 2.35
C LEU A 58 -7.97 -1.14 2.46
N GLY A 59 -7.66 -0.01 3.10
CA GLY A 59 -8.58 1.12 3.17
C GLY A 59 -8.92 1.71 1.80
N ASN A 60 -8.01 1.63 0.82
CA ASN A 60 -8.29 2.05 -0.56
C ASN A 60 -9.03 0.98 -1.37
N VAL A 61 -8.87 -0.31 -1.08
CA VAL A 61 -9.71 -1.36 -1.68
C VAL A 61 -11.17 -1.18 -1.20
N GLU A 62 -11.36 -0.89 0.09
CA GLU A 62 -12.66 -0.57 0.68
C GLU A 62 -13.26 0.74 0.12
N LYS A 63 -12.46 1.78 -0.12
CA LYS A 63 -12.93 3.03 -0.73
C LYS A 63 -13.13 2.93 -2.25
N GLY A 64 -12.28 2.20 -2.96
CA GLY A 64 -12.38 1.98 -4.40
C GLY A 64 -13.65 1.22 -4.78
N SER A 65 -14.08 0.31 -3.90
CA SER A 65 -15.39 -0.36 -4.00
C SER A 65 -16.58 0.56 -3.66
N SER A 66 -16.34 1.73 -3.04
CA SER A 66 -17.31 2.79 -2.79
C SER A 66 -17.44 3.81 -3.94
N TRP A 67 -16.42 4.04 -4.78
CA TRP A 67 -16.54 4.98 -5.91
C TRP A 67 -17.47 4.49 -7.04
N SER A 68 -17.76 3.19 -7.10
CA SER A 68 -18.60 2.57 -8.15
C SER A 68 -20.11 2.60 -7.87
N VAL A 69 -20.60 3.32 -6.83
CA VAL A 69 -22.05 3.31 -6.49
C VAL A 69 -22.95 4.25 -7.30
N ILE A 70 -22.44 4.98 -8.31
CA ILE A 70 -23.32 5.80 -9.18
C ILE A 70 -23.93 4.98 -10.34
N GLY A 71 -23.83 3.65 -10.33
CA GLY A 71 -24.40 2.81 -11.38
C GLY A 71 -24.89 1.44 -10.91
N ARG A 72 -26.19 1.35 -10.60
CA ARG A 72 -27.05 0.14 -10.55
C ARG A 72 -26.72 -0.95 -9.49
N SER A 73 -27.56 -0.96 -8.46
CA SER A 73 -28.37 -2.07 -7.95
C SER A 73 -27.86 -3.52 -8.06
N ARG A 74 -27.84 -4.20 -6.89
CA ARG A 74 -27.68 -5.65 -6.61
C ARG A 74 -26.28 -6.29 -6.67
N VAL A 75 -25.30 -5.81 -5.90
CA VAL A 75 -24.11 -6.62 -5.55
C VAL A 75 -23.56 -6.24 -4.16
N PHE A 76 -24.40 -6.21 -3.12
CA PHE A 76 -23.90 -5.89 -1.77
C PHE A 76 -23.19 -7.08 -1.09
N CYS A 77 -23.58 -8.33 -1.39
CA CYS A 77 -22.97 -9.52 -0.79
C CYS A 77 -21.62 -9.93 -1.40
N ASP A 78 -21.40 -9.70 -2.71
CA ASP A 78 -20.15 -10.10 -3.39
C ASP A 78 -18.99 -9.13 -3.09
N ARG A 79 -19.30 -7.86 -2.83
CA ARG A 79 -18.27 -6.81 -2.61
C ARG A 79 -17.57 -6.92 -1.26
N GLN A 80 -18.31 -7.26 -0.20
CA GLN A 80 -17.71 -7.44 1.13
C GLN A 80 -16.94 -8.77 1.20
N ALA A 81 -17.39 -9.78 0.46
CA ALA A 81 -16.63 -11.01 0.23
C ALA A 81 -15.33 -10.71 -0.51
N GLN A 82 -15.33 -9.85 -1.53
CA GLN A 82 -14.12 -9.46 -2.27
C GLN A 82 -13.11 -8.70 -1.39
N VAL A 83 -13.54 -7.71 -0.61
CA VAL A 83 -12.66 -7.02 0.36
C VAL A 83 -12.07 -8.02 1.36
N MET A 84 -12.87 -9.00 1.81
CA MET A 84 -12.42 -10.05 2.71
C MET A 84 -11.40 -10.98 2.03
N VAL A 85 -11.60 -11.37 0.77
CA VAL A 85 -10.65 -12.19 0.00
C VAL A 85 -9.32 -11.46 -0.18
N VAL A 86 -9.35 -10.19 -0.58
CA VAL A 86 -8.13 -9.38 -0.69
C VAL A 86 -7.45 -9.25 0.67
N ALA A 87 -8.19 -8.97 1.74
CA ALA A 87 -7.63 -8.90 3.08
C ALA A 87 -6.93 -10.20 3.50
N LEU A 88 -7.54 -11.36 3.22
CA LEU A 88 -6.94 -12.67 3.49
C LEU A 88 -5.69 -12.93 2.65
N LEU A 89 -5.69 -12.54 1.37
CA LEU A 89 -4.51 -12.62 0.52
C LEU A 89 -3.37 -11.75 1.06
N VAL A 90 -3.65 -10.50 1.44
CA VAL A 90 -2.64 -9.61 2.03
C VAL A 90 -2.09 -10.19 3.34
N ILE A 91 -2.94 -10.77 4.20
CA ILE A 91 -2.48 -11.46 5.42
C ILE A 91 -1.57 -12.64 5.07
N SER A 92 -1.94 -13.47 4.09
CA SER A 92 -1.12 -14.60 3.64
C SER A 92 0.22 -14.14 3.07
N GLU A 93 0.24 -13.09 2.25
CA GLU A 93 1.46 -12.53 1.66
C GLU A 93 2.40 -11.97 2.72
N THR A 94 1.87 -11.16 3.65
CA THR A 94 2.64 -10.55 4.76
C THR A 94 3.13 -11.54 5.80
N SER A 95 2.49 -12.72 5.93
CA SER A 95 2.95 -13.78 6.84
C SER A 95 4.28 -14.43 6.42
N LYS A 96 4.73 -14.20 5.18
CA LYS A 96 5.95 -14.79 4.64
C LYS A 96 7.17 -14.00 5.08
N LYS A 97 8.17 -14.69 5.64
CA LYS A 97 9.48 -14.12 6.01
C LYS A 97 10.18 -13.35 4.87
N SER A 98 9.84 -13.62 3.61
CA SER A 98 10.36 -12.91 2.45
C SER A 98 10.00 -11.42 2.43
N LEU A 99 8.83 -11.03 2.94
CA LEU A 99 8.45 -9.61 3.00
C LEU A 99 9.23 -8.85 4.08
N MET A 100 9.65 -9.52 5.15
CA MET A 100 10.47 -8.89 6.20
C MET A 100 11.80 -8.36 5.63
N SER A 101 12.53 -9.17 4.87
CA SER A 101 13.79 -8.75 4.23
C SER A 101 13.57 -7.61 3.23
N TYR A 102 12.44 -7.64 2.51
CA TYR A 102 12.05 -6.55 1.62
C TYR A 102 11.89 -5.24 2.40
N TRP A 103 11.07 -5.21 3.46
CA TRP A 103 10.86 -4.00 4.26
C TRP A 103 12.14 -3.49 4.92
N GLN A 104 13.01 -4.39 5.36
CA GLN A 104 14.32 -4.00 5.89
C GLN A 104 15.18 -3.30 4.85
N ASN A 105 15.16 -3.76 3.60
CA ASN A 105 15.86 -3.08 2.50
C ASN A 105 15.27 -1.70 2.22
N ILE A 106 13.95 -1.55 2.27
CA ILE A 106 13.28 -0.24 2.13
C ILE A 106 13.74 0.74 3.20
N ILE A 107 13.85 0.31 4.46
CA ILE A 107 14.32 1.16 5.56
C ILE A 107 15.78 1.60 5.34
N ASN A 108 16.64 0.66 4.93
CA ASN A 108 18.03 0.97 4.63
C ASN A 108 18.13 2.01 3.51
N GLU A 109 17.31 1.86 2.48
CA GLU A 109 17.29 2.78 1.34
C GLU A 109 16.74 4.17 1.72
N LYS A 110 15.65 4.22 2.52
CA LYS A 110 15.15 5.47 3.10
C LYS A 110 16.22 6.21 3.88
N ARG A 111 17.01 5.50 4.69
CA ARG A 111 18.12 6.07 5.47
C ARG A 111 19.19 6.62 4.54
N ARG A 112 19.57 5.87 3.50
CA ARG A 112 20.56 6.30 2.50
C ARG A 112 20.14 7.61 1.82
N VAL A 113 18.89 7.71 1.37
CA VAL A 113 18.34 8.90 0.72
C VAL A 113 18.30 10.09 1.69
N SER A 114 17.90 9.88 2.95
CA SER A 114 17.90 10.92 3.98
C SER A 114 19.30 11.50 4.24
N VAL A 115 20.31 10.64 4.37
CA VAL A 115 21.70 11.05 4.58
C VAL A 115 22.22 11.88 3.40
N ILE A 116 21.94 11.47 2.16
CA ILE A 116 22.35 12.21 0.97
C ILE A 116 21.71 13.61 0.94
N ASN A 117 20.41 13.71 1.19
CA ASN A 117 19.71 15.00 1.16
C ASN A 117 20.24 15.97 2.24
N ASN A 118 20.64 15.46 3.41
CA ASN A 118 21.24 16.26 4.46
C ASN A 118 22.66 16.75 4.13
N HIS A 119 23.44 15.95 3.39
CA HIS A 119 24.80 16.34 2.96
C HIS A 119 24.84 17.35 1.81
N ILE A 120 23.80 17.42 0.99
CA ILE A 120 23.72 18.37 -0.15
C ILE A 120 23.15 19.73 0.31
N SER A 121 22.44 19.77 1.44
CA SER A 121 21.78 20.98 1.96
C SER A 121 22.61 21.77 2.99
N GLY A 122 23.86 21.37 3.25
CA GLY A 122 24.78 22.03 4.18
C GLY A 122 25.99 22.61 3.46
#